data_AF-A0A9P8PYM8-F1
#
_entry.id   AF-A0A9P8PYM8-F1
#
_cell.length_a   1.000
_cell.length_b   1.000
_cell.length_c   1.000
_cell.angle_alpha   90.00
_cell.angle_beta   90.00
_cell.angle_gamma   90.00
#
_symmetry.space_group_name_H-M   'P 1'
#
loop_
_entity.id
_entity.type
_entity.pdbx_description
1 polymer ?
#
loop_
_entity_poly.entity_id
_entity_poly.type
_entity_poly.pdbx_seq_one_letter_code
_entity_poly.pdbx_strand_id
1 'polypeptide(L)'
;MSASTPPASHTVPESEATLPENTPSQPQPTLIKVANETLAEQKEFALKKYLSISDPNLKHKSRQQQLLEIRSPTIRKFTAQETEDPNHTLQYSETDEKGEAKITPNGHLVNGKKWLINTFTLPGRGKELFAASTEVAKFLQIRDAFVMFTRHKQLHKLLTSEEERKFIDSSSLGLSKLKTRQISLVNVKNLYMVFGCRLVAKGVRVEDDYWEDDLISQGFSDKNQVFPAFVGAFKAKSSSSAASSSTATPSQQAKALILNSTSVGPASLKTLYTKTTPITPQPTMEERMEYLANSRVGETTHILPGQGITGGFELANIATHPQYRGDSTSGSHSKQSNKTLVSSLLLSNSGSGLSLGSSSSSTKHTSNHIPINESLKGMKSNNGLPYYDQTIAKRIAREDASSLREIEYLHDLVQTNTLVKQSRAMRTKQWKLYWQGKAGVDVGLTKDKVEDFFKKRQDFMQFFEEDVKFNEYTNKDQVSTKRRKPNGNYLGACTIRGLKAPYLEKPEKVEAEKVESTKKENEDTARTNDDENEQVPVSKSNPQSINSVGVSVN
;
A
#
# COMPACT_ATOMS: atom_id res chain seq x y z
N MET A 1 -79.82 23.06 8.39
CA MET A 1 -79.62 22.83 6.95
C MET A 1 -78.12 22.80 6.71
N SER A 2 -77.51 21.62 6.82
CA SER A 2 -76.07 21.44 6.68
C SER A 2 -75.73 21.30 5.21
N ALA A 3 -75.03 22.29 4.66
CA ALA A 3 -74.57 22.29 3.28
C ALA A 3 -73.49 21.22 3.09
N SER A 4 -73.76 20.29 2.18
CA SER A 4 -72.82 19.27 1.71
C SER A 4 -71.80 19.92 0.78
N THR A 5 -70.53 19.90 1.18
CA THR A 5 -69.38 20.25 0.34
C THR A 5 -69.18 19.14 -0.70
N PRO A 6 -68.95 19.44 -2.00
CA PRO A 6 -68.72 18.40 -2.99
C PRO A 6 -67.33 17.75 -2.80
N PRO A 7 -67.15 16.46 -3.11
CA PRO A 7 -65.85 15.80 -3.02
C PRO A 7 -64.90 16.36 -4.08
N ALA A 8 -63.63 16.54 -3.69
CA ALA A 8 -62.56 17.02 -4.56
C ALA A 8 -62.46 16.15 -5.82
N SER A 9 -62.53 16.80 -6.99
CA SER A 9 -62.31 16.15 -8.28
C SER A 9 -60.87 15.67 -8.38
N HIS A 10 -60.62 14.39 -8.11
CA HIS A 10 -59.36 13.76 -8.46
C HIS A 10 -59.18 13.83 -9.97
N THR A 11 -58.23 14.64 -10.44
CA THR A 11 -57.80 14.64 -11.85
C THR A 11 -57.31 13.24 -12.19
N VAL A 12 -58.07 12.53 -13.02
CA VAL A 12 -57.72 11.19 -13.49
C VAL A 12 -56.36 11.26 -14.18
N PRO A 13 -55.36 10.47 -13.77
CA PRO A 13 -54.04 10.51 -14.38
C PRO A 13 -54.14 10.12 -15.86
N GLU A 14 -53.30 10.73 -16.69
CA GLU A 14 -53.27 10.48 -18.15
C GLU A 14 -53.15 8.99 -18.50
N SER A 15 -52.39 8.25 -17.68
CA SER A 15 -52.23 6.79 -17.81
C SER A 15 -53.50 5.97 -17.58
N GLU A 16 -54.49 6.51 -16.86
CA GLU A 16 -55.78 5.87 -16.57
C GLU A 16 -56.88 6.37 -17.54
N ALA A 17 -56.80 7.64 -17.93
CA ALA A 17 -57.72 8.25 -18.91
C ALA A 17 -57.59 7.64 -20.32
N THR A 18 -56.39 7.17 -20.68
CA THR A 18 -56.09 6.56 -21.98
C THR A 18 -56.48 5.10 -22.09
N LEU A 19 -56.92 4.45 -20.99
CA LEU A 19 -57.30 3.05 -21.00
C LEU A 19 -58.76 2.83 -21.47
N PRO A 20 -59.01 1.82 -22.33
CA PRO A 20 -60.37 1.46 -22.75
C PRO A 20 -61.20 0.97 -21.56
N GLU A 21 -62.52 1.06 -21.68
CA GLU A 21 -63.43 0.44 -20.71
C GLU A 21 -63.28 -1.08 -20.77
N ASN A 22 -63.04 -1.68 -19.60
CA ASN A 22 -62.80 -3.11 -19.45
C ASN A 22 -63.81 -3.68 -18.47
N THR A 23 -65.01 -3.94 -18.97
CA THR A 23 -66.14 -4.45 -18.19
C THR A 23 -66.33 -5.94 -18.44
N PRO A 24 -67.01 -6.69 -17.55
CA PRO A 24 -67.35 -8.09 -17.80
C PRO A 24 -68.12 -8.32 -19.12
N SER A 25 -68.85 -7.30 -19.61
CA SER A 25 -69.56 -7.34 -20.88
C SER A 25 -68.69 -7.01 -22.11
N GLN A 26 -67.59 -6.28 -21.94
CA GLN A 26 -66.62 -5.94 -23.00
C GLN A 26 -65.18 -5.99 -22.44
N PRO A 27 -64.53 -7.17 -22.41
CA PRO A 27 -63.18 -7.29 -21.88
C PRO A 27 -62.15 -6.72 -22.86
N GLN A 28 -61.49 -5.62 -22.48
CA GLN A 28 -60.39 -4.99 -23.24
C GLN A 28 -59.14 -4.91 -22.33
N PRO A 29 -58.42 -6.02 -22.17
CA PRO A 29 -57.23 -6.06 -21.33
C PRO A 29 -56.05 -5.36 -22.01
N THR A 30 -55.27 -4.61 -21.23
CA THR A 30 -54.17 -3.78 -21.74
C THR A 30 -52.87 -4.05 -21.00
N LEU A 31 -51.76 -4.05 -21.73
CA LEU A 31 -50.42 -4.23 -21.17
C LEU A 31 -49.63 -2.92 -21.22
N ILE A 32 -49.19 -2.46 -20.05
CA ILE A 32 -48.34 -1.29 -19.89
C ILE A 32 -46.92 -1.78 -19.59
N LYS A 33 -46.05 -1.70 -20.60
CA LYS A 33 -44.64 -2.06 -20.46
C LYS A 33 -43.80 -0.88 -19.99
N VAL A 34 -42.76 -1.17 -19.21
CA VAL A 34 -41.77 -0.17 -18.81
C VAL A 34 -40.90 0.19 -20.02
N ALA A 35 -40.83 1.48 -20.34
CA ALA A 35 -39.95 1.98 -21.40
C ALA A 35 -38.46 1.81 -21.03
N ASN A 36 -37.63 1.49 -22.01
CA ASN A 36 -36.18 1.34 -21.81
C ASN A 36 -35.51 2.64 -21.31
N GLU A 37 -36.05 3.79 -21.71
CA GLU A 37 -35.60 5.12 -21.27
C GLU A 37 -35.78 5.28 -19.75
N THR A 38 -36.95 4.93 -19.21
CA THR A 38 -37.23 4.96 -17.76
C THR A 38 -36.23 4.09 -16.99
N LEU A 39 -35.85 2.92 -17.51
CA LEU A 39 -34.85 2.04 -16.89
C LEU A 39 -33.44 2.63 -16.93
N ALA A 40 -33.09 3.37 -18.00
CA ALA A 40 -31.80 4.04 -18.11
C ALA A 40 -31.70 5.21 -17.13
N GLU A 41 -32.73 6.06 -17.08
CA GLU A 41 -32.82 7.17 -16.12
C GLU A 41 -32.77 6.68 -14.67
N GLN A 42 -33.43 5.55 -14.39
CA GLN A 42 -33.38 4.93 -13.07
C GLN A 42 -31.97 4.49 -12.67
N LYS A 43 -31.20 3.92 -13.61
CA LYS A 43 -29.80 3.52 -13.36
C LYS A 43 -28.91 4.73 -13.09
N GLU A 44 -29.10 5.81 -13.85
CA GLU A 44 -28.36 7.07 -13.65
C GLU A 44 -28.68 7.68 -12.27
N PHE A 45 -29.96 7.73 -11.91
CA PHE A 45 -30.41 8.24 -10.62
C PHE A 45 -29.82 7.45 -9.45
N ALA A 46 -29.89 6.11 -9.51
CA ALA A 46 -29.32 5.25 -8.49
C ALA A 46 -27.79 5.45 -8.34
N LEU A 47 -27.08 5.63 -9.47
CA LEU A 47 -25.64 5.88 -9.47
C LEU A 47 -25.29 7.26 -8.86
N LYS A 48 -26.04 8.31 -9.23
CA LYS A 48 -25.84 9.66 -8.69
C LYS A 48 -26.05 9.70 -7.18
N LYS A 49 -27.12 9.04 -6.70
CA LYS A 49 -27.41 8.93 -5.26
C LYS A 49 -26.30 8.19 -4.51
N TYR A 50 -25.83 7.07 -5.06
CA TYR A 50 -24.71 6.32 -4.49
C TYR A 50 -23.44 7.18 -4.37
N LEU A 51 -23.07 7.91 -5.43
CA LEU A 51 -21.89 8.78 -5.44
C LEU A 51 -21.97 9.93 -4.43
N SER A 52 -23.17 10.47 -4.19
CA SER A 52 -23.38 11.54 -3.20
C SER A 52 -23.24 11.06 -1.75
N ILE A 53 -23.40 9.75 -1.51
CA ILE A 53 -23.31 9.14 -0.17
C ILE A 53 -21.89 8.61 0.09
N SER A 54 -21.14 8.26 -0.96
CA SER A 54 -19.80 7.68 -0.83
C SER A 54 -18.75 8.74 -0.49
N ASP A 55 -18.47 8.93 0.80
CA ASP A 55 -17.30 9.69 1.26
C ASP A 55 -16.01 8.89 0.97
N PRO A 56 -15.06 9.39 0.17
CA PRO A 56 -13.82 8.68 -0.13
C PRO A 56 -12.90 8.53 1.10
N ASN A 57 -13.10 9.35 2.14
CA ASN A 57 -12.27 9.39 3.35
C ASN A 57 -12.81 8.53 4.51
N LEU A 58 -14.03 7.98 4.42
CA LEU A 58 -14.55 7.04 5.42
C LEU A 58 -13.94 5.64 5.22
N LYS A 59 -12.68 5.45 5.63
CA LYS A 59 -11.98 4.16 5.59
C LYS A 59 -12.59 3.09 6.53
N HIS A 60 -13.54 3.46 7.38
CA HIS A 60 -14.26 2.49 8.21
C HIS A 60 -15.28 1.73 7.38
N LYS A 61 -14.86 0.54 6.89
CA LYS A 61 -15.71 -0.43 6.19
C LYS A 61 -17.05 -0.63 6.90
N SER A 62 -17.11 -0.61 8.23
CA SER A 62 -18.34 -0.79 9.00
C SER A 62 -19.37 0.32 8.79
N ARG A 63 -18.96 1.60 8.83
CA ARG A 63 -19.90 2.73 8.67
C ARG A 63 -20.33 2.92 7.22
N GLN A 64 -19.43 2.72 6.27
CA GLN A 64 -19.79 2.67 4.83
C GLN A 64 -20.69 1.46 4.52
N GLN A 65 -20.41 0.27 5.05
CA GLN A 65 -21.29 -0.89 4.86
C GLN A 65 -22.67 -0.66 5.48
N GLN A 66 -22.75 -0.06 6.67
CA GLN A 66 -24.03 0.29 7.30
C GLN A 66 -24.84 1.33 6.51
N LEU A 67 -24.18 2.26 5.81
CA LEU A 67 -24.86 3.27 4.97
C LEU A 67 -25.31 2.71 3.61
N LEU A 68 -24.62 1.67 3.11
CA LEU A 68 -24.84 1.05 1.80
C LEU A 68 -25.73 -0.21 1.86
N GLU A 69 -25.97 -0.75 3.05
CA GLU A 69 -26.92 -1.84 3.25
C GLU A 69 -28.35 -1.30 3.05
N ILE A 70 -29.08 -1.89 2.11
CA ILE A 70 -30.46 -1.51 1.81
C ILE A 70 -31.33 -1.95 3.00
N ARG A 71 -31.47 -1.08 4.00
CA ARG A 71 -32.34 -1.29 5.15
C ARG A 71 -33.79 -1.39 4.64
N SER A 72 -34.46 -2.50 4.95
CA SER A 72 -35.87 -2.70 4.61
C SER A 72 -36.76 -2.15 5.72
N PRO A 73 -37.82 -1.39 5.41
CA PRO A 73 -38.72 -0.84 6.42
C PRO A 73 -39.66 -1.91 7.01
N THR A 74 -40.12 -1.67 8.23
CA THR A 74 -41.18 -2.46 8.86
C THR A 74 -42.51 -1.75 8.62
N ILE A 75 -43.42 -2.40 7.90
CA ILE A 75 -44.72 -1.82 7.55
C ILE A 75 -45.77 -2.27 8.58
N ARG A 76 -46.63 -1.35 9.02
CA ARG A 76 -47.79 -1.65 9.88
C ARG A 76 -48.75 -2.65 9.21
N LYS A 77 -49.65 -3.26 9.98
CA LYS A 77 -50.67 -4.17 9.42
C LYS A 77 -51.83 -3.37 8.85
N PHE A 78 -52.13 -3.53 7.56
CA PHE A 78 -53.19 -2.76 6.88
C PHE A 78 -54.24 -3.60 6.13
N THR A 79 -54.09 -4.93 6.11
CA THR A 79 -55.07 -5.84 5.47
C THR A 79 -56.05 -6.36 6.53
N ALA A 80 -57.35 -6.31 6.24
CA ALA A 80 -58.37 -6.98 7.06
C ALA A 80 -58.24 -8.53 6.93
N GLN A 81 -58.76 -9.29 7.90
CA GLN A 81 -58.77 -10.76 7.84
C GLN A 81 -59.36 -11.25 6.51
N GLU A 82 -58.79 -12.32 5.95
CA GLU A 82 -59.18 -12.93 4.67
C GLU A 82 -60.68 -13.28 4.68
N THR A 83 -61.53 -12.39 4.17
CA THR A 83 -62.85 -12.79 3.68
C THR A 83 -62.64 -13.40 2.30
N GLU A 84 -63.00 -14.68 2.15
CA GLU A 84 -63.04 -15.37 0.85
C GLU A 84 -64.22 -14.81 0.02
N ASP A 85 -64.12 -13.53 -0.37
CA ASP A 85 -65.12 -12.90 -1.22
C ASP A 85 -64.96 -13.40 -2.67
N PRO A 86 -66.03 -13.87 -3.33
CA PRO A 86 -65.96 -14.46 -4.67
C PRO A 86 -65.46 -13.48 -5.75
N ASN A 87 -65.58 -12.17 -5.51
CA ASN A 87 -65.15 -11.12 -6.43
C ASN A 87 -63.69 -10.67 -6.26
N HIS A 88 -62.93 -11.29 -5.33
CA HIS A 88 -61.51 -11.00 -5.08
C HIS A 88 -61.18 -9.50 -4.85
N THR A 89 -62.15 -8.70 -4.41
CA THR A 89 -61.99 -7.26 -4.15
C THR A 89 -61.24 -7.05 -2.84
N LEU A 90 -60.08 -6.39 -2.91
CA LEU A 90 -59.24 -6.13 -1.75
C LEU A 90 -59.79 -5.02 -0.87
N GLN A 91 -60.10 -5.33 0.40
CA GLN A 91 -60.42 -4.33 1.41
C GLN A 91 -59.21 -4.08 2.32
N TYR A 92 -58.84 -2.81 2.47
CA TYR A 92 -57.78 -2.36 3.36
C TYR A 92 -58.39 -1.84 4.67
N SER A 93 -57.86 -2.27 5.82
CA SER A 93 -58.34 -1.86 7.15
C SER A 93 -57.84 -0.47 7.54
N GLU A 94 -56.65 -0.10 7.06
CA GLU A 94 -56.02 1.21 7.31
C GLU A 94 -55.49 1.78 6.00
N THR A 95 -55.67 3.08 5.83
CA THR A 95 -55.19 3.85 4.67
C THR A 95 -54.51 5.13 5.16
N ASP A 96 -53.50 5.60 4.42
CA ASP A 96 -52.79 6.85 4.73
C ASP A 96 -53.17 7.96 3.74
N GLU A 97 -53.47 9.15 4.26
CA GLU A 97 -53.89 10.29 3.43
C GLU A 97 -52.78 10.72 2.45
N LYS A 98 -51.52 10.70 2.89
CA LYS A 98 -50.37 11.07 2.03
C LYS A 98 -50.08 9.99 0.99
N GLY A 99 -50.26 8.71 1.35
CA GLY A 99 -50.17 7.59 0.44
C GLY A 99 -51.22 7.64 -0.68
N GLU A 100 -52.49 7.85 -0.34
CA GLU A 100 -53.60 7.94 -1.31
C GLU A 100 -53.49 9.16 -2.24
N ALA A 101 -52.80 10.23 -1.83
CA ALA A 101 -52.51 11.35 -2.72
C ALA A 101 -51.55 11.00 -3.88
N LYS A 102 -50.78 9.91 -3.76
CA LYS A 102 -49.74 9.50 -4.74
C LYS A 102 -50.20 8.40 -5.70
N ILE A 103 -51.26 7.69 -5.38
CA ILE A 103 -51.76 6.54 -6.14
C ILE A 103 -53.29 6.61 -6.27
N THR A 104 -53.82 6.32 -7.45
CA THR A 104 -55.27 6.20 -7.64
C THR A 104 -55.80 4.88 -7.07
N PRO A 105 -57.11 4.77 -6.79
CA PRO A 105 -57.72 3.51 -6.37
C PRO A 105 -57.43 2.34 -7.31
N ASN A 106 -57.30 2.62 -8.61
CA ASN A 106 -57.02 1.64 -9.66
C ASN A 106 -55.52 1.28 -9.81
N GLY A 107 -54.63 1.91 -9.02
CA GLY A 107 -53.21 1.58 -8.96
C GLY A 107 -52.30 2.42 -9.87
N HIS A 108 -52.81 3.52 -10.45
CA HIS A 108 -52.02 4.45 -11.26
C HIS A 108 -51.31 5.48 -10.39
N LEU A 109 -50.04 5.77 -10.68
CA LEU A 109 -49.30 6.81 -9.97
C LEU A 109 -49.70 8.20 -10.46
N VAL A 110 -49.75 9.15 -9.52
CA VAL A 110 -50.02 10.57 -9.78
C VAL A 110 -48.69 11.34 -9.92
N ASN A 111 -48.74 12.60 -10.36
CA ASN A 111 -47.58 13.49 -10.48
C ASN A 111 -46.50 13.03 -11.50
N GLY A 112 -46.90 12.31 -12.55
CA GLY A 112 -46.01 11.90 -13.64
C GLY A 112 -45.01 10.79 -13.27
N LYS A 113 -45.14 10.18 -12.09
CA LYS A 113 -44.32 9.02 -11.67
C LYS A 113 -44.71 7.77 -12.46
N LYS A 114 -43.74 6.89 -12.69
CA LYS A 114 -43.90 5.66 -13.49
C LYS A 114 -43.47 4.45 -12.68
N TRP A 115 -44.10 3.30 -12.94
CA TRP A 115 -43.71 2.02 -12.37
C TRP A 115 -42.42 1.48 -13.01
N LEU A 116 -41.61 0.77 -12.24
CA LEU A 116 -40.42 0.03 -12.72
C LEU A 116 -40.70 -1.43 -13.08
N ILE A 117 -41.94 -1.88 -12.89
CA ILE A 117 -42.44 -3.21 -13.23
C ILE A 117 -43.49 -3.11 -14.32
N ASN A 118 -43.63 -4.15 -15.15
CA ASN A 118 -44.73 -4.20 -16.11
C ASN A 118 -46.06 -4.39 -15.39
N THR A 119 -47.07 -3.62 -15.78
CA THR A 119 -48.42 -3.64 -15.20
C THR A 119 -49.45 -3.88 -16.29
N PHE A 120 -50.57 -4.51 -15.97
CA PHE A 120 -51.63 -4.80 -16.94
C PHE A 120 -53.02 -4.87 -16.30
N THR A 121 -54.05 -4.66 -17.11
CA THR A 121 -55.45 -4.88 -16.72
C THR A 121 -55.89 -6.30 -17.11
N LEU A 122 -56.71 -6.93 -16.28
CA LEU A 122 -57.23 -8.28 -16.52
C LEU A 122 -58.61 -8.23 -17.19
N PRO A 123 -58.96 -9.18 -18.09
CA PRO A 123 -60.29 -9.28 -18.69
C PRO A 123 -61.40 -9.24 -17.63
N GLY A 124 -62.34 -8.29 -17.75
CA GLY A 124 -63.52 -8.23 -16.89
C GLY A 124 -63.30 -7.73 -15.46
N ARG A 125 -62.09 -7.29 -15.10
CA ARG A 125 -61.75 -6.72 -13.77
C ARG A 125 -61.60 -5.20 -13.74
N GLY A 126 -62.21 -4.48 -14.67
CA GLY A 126 -62.16 -3.01 -14.68
C GLY A 126 -60.80 -2.45 -15.08
N LYS A 127 -60.51 -1.25 -14.58
CA LYS A 127 -59.26 -0.51 -14.83
C LYS A 127 -58.18 -0.76 -13.77
N GLU A 128 -58.35 -1.75 -12.90
CA GLU A 128 -57.36 -2.08 -11.88
C GLU A 128 -56.06 -2.64 -12.49
N LEU A 129 -54.92 -2.16 -12.00
CA LEU A 129 -53.61 -2.63 -12.42
C LEU A 129 -53.15 -3.84 -11.59
N PHE A 130 -52.72 -4.87 -12.31
CA PHE A 130 -52.10 -6.08 -11.78
C PHE A 130 -50.68 -6.23 -12.29
N ALA A 131 -49.86 -6.93 -11.51
CA ALA A 131 -48.51 -7.31 -11.90
C ALA A 131 -48.30 -8.82 -11.68
N ALA A 132 -47.48 -9.42 -12.54
CA ALA A 132 -47.12 -10.82 -12.41
C ALA A 132 -46.14 -11.00 -11.23
N SER A 133 -46.51 -11.83 -10.24
CA SER A 133 -45.71 -11.99 -9.00
C SER A 133 -44.27 -12.45 -9.28
N THR A 134 -44.08 -13.26 -10.32
CA THR A 134 -42.75 -13.76 -10.72
C THR A 134 -41.86 -12.67 -11.30
N GLU A 135 -42.42 -11.65 -11.94
CA GLU A 135 -41.65 -10.52 -12.47
C GLU A 135 -41.25 -9.57 -11.33
N VAL A 136 -42.20 -9.28 -10.44
CA VAL A 136 -41.97 -8.44 -9.27
C VAL A 136 -40.90 -9.04 -8.35
N ALA A 137 -40.96 -10.35 -8.09
CA ALA A 137 -39.94 -11.03 -7.29
C ALA A 137 -38.54 -10.91 -7.92
N LYS A 138 -38.42 -11.09 -9.24
CA LYS A 138 -37.15 -10.91 -9.97
C LYS A 138 -36.64 -9.48 -9.85
N PHE A 139 -37.51 -8.49 -10.04
CA PHE A 139 -37.17 -7.08 -9.94
C PHE A 139 -36.66 -6.70 -8.53
N LEU A 140 -37.32 -7.19 -7.49
CA LEU A 140 -36.93 -6.98 -6.08
C LEU A 140 -35.75 -7.85 -5.63
N GLN A 141 -35.19 -8.68 -6.51
CA GLN A 141 -34.11 -9.64 -6.21
C GLN A 141 -34.50 -10.65 -5.11
N ILE A 142 -35.78 -11.01 -5.03
CA ILE A 142 -36.29 -12.09 -4.20
C ILE A 142 -36.26 -13.38 -5.03
N ARG A 143 -35.86 -14.50 -4.41
CA ARG A 143 -35.62 -15.78 -5.11
C ARG A 143 -36.77 -16.23 -6.00
N ASP A 144 -37.99 -16.17 -5.48
CA ASP A 144 -39.21 -16.59 -6.17
C ASP A 144 -40.45 -15.90 -5.57
N ALA A 145 -41.58 -15.99 -6.26
CA ALA A 145 -42.83 -15.39 -5.80
C ALA A 145 -43.35 -16.03 -4.48
N PHE A 146 -43.08 -17.32 -4.24
CA PHE A 146 -43.52 -18.02 -3.03
C PHE A 146 -42.83 -17.47 -1.77
N VAL A 147 -41.52 -17.22 -1.84
CA VAL A 147 -40.73 -16.57 -0.80
C VAL A 147 -41.19 -15.13 -0.60
N MET A 148 -41.56 -14.41 -1.67
CA MET A 148 -42.10 -13.05 -1.57
C MET A 148 -43.37 -13.02 -0.72
N PHE A 149 -44.35 -13.89 -0.99
CA PHE A 149 -45.59 -13.98 -0.19
C PHE A 149 -45.35 -14.49 1.24
N THR A 150 -44.45 -15.47 1.42
CA THR A 150 -44.10 -15.99 2.75
C THR A 150 -43.46 -14.91 3.63
N ARG A 151 -42.57 -14.09 3.05
CA ARG A 151 -41.89 -12.99 3.76
C ARG A 151 -42.83 -11.81 4.02
N HIS A 152 -43.71 -11.50 3.07
CA HIS A 152 -44.63 -10.37 3.14
C HIS A 152 -46.07 -10.88 3.16
N LYS A 153 -46.52 -11.33 4.34
CA LYS A 153 -47.86 -11.89 4.56
C LYS A 153 -49.01 -10.94 4.23
N GLN A 154 -48.75 -9.64 4.11
CA GLN A 154 -49.75 -8.62 3.77
C GLN A 154 -50.02 -8.54 2.25
N LEU A 155 -49.16 -9.15 1.43
CA LEU A 155 -49.37 -9.23 -0.02
C LEU A 155 -50.48 -10.24 -0.32
N HIS A 156 -51.49 -9.80 -1.05
CA HIS A 156 -52.57 -10.69 -1.47
C HIS A 156 -52.20 -11.43 -2.76
N LYS A 157 -52.23 -12.76 -2.68
CA LYS A 157 -51.94 -13.64 -3.81
C LYS A 157 -53.23 -13.93 -4.57
N LEU A 158 -53.31 -13.44 -5.80
CA LEU A 158 -54.40 -13.77 -6.72
C LEU A 158 -53.97 -14.91 -7.64
N LEU A 159 -54.89 -15.84 -7.90
CA LEU A 159 -54.70 -16.91 -8.87
C LEU A 159 -55.42 -16.55 -10.17
N THR A 160 -54.77 -16.83 -11.30
CA THR A 160 -55.28 -16.52 -12.63
C THR A 160 -56.34 -17.54 -13.09
N SER A 161 -57.44 -17.06 -13.69
CA SER A 161 -58.45 -17.88 -14.40
C SER A 161 -57.96 -18.37 -15.78
N GLU A 162 -58.65 -19.31 -16.43
CA GLU A 162 -58.23 -19.83 -17.74
C GLU A 162 -58.19 -18.74 -18.84
N GLU A 163 -59.16 -17.82 -18.85
CA GLU A 163 -59.23 -16.71 -19.81
C GLU A 163 -58.11 -15.69 -19.60
N GLU A 164 -57.90 -15.28 -18.34
CA GLU A 164 -56.81 -14.38 -17.94
C GLU A 164 -55.45 -15.01 -18.26
N ARG A 165 -55.33 -16.33 -18.12
CA ARG A 165 -54.11 -17.08 -18.46
C ARG A 165 -53.84 -17.04 -19.95
N LYS A 166 -54.86 -17.25 -20.78
CA LYS A 166 -54.75 -17.12 -22.25
C LYS A 166 -54.31 -15.71 -22.65
N PHE A 167 -54.80 -14.67 -21.97
CA PHE A 167 -54.34 -13.29 -22.18
C PHE A 167 -52.87 -13.09 -21.78
N ILE A 168 -52.45 -13.61 -20.63
CA ILE A 168 -51.05 -13.49 -20.20
C ILE A 168 -50.11 -14.27 -21.13
N ASP A 169 -50.52 -15.44 -21.60
CA ASP A 169 -49.73 -16.26 -22.54
C ASP A 169 -49.63 -15.61 -23.93
N SER A 170 -50.69 -14.93 -24.39
CA SER A 170 -50.66 -14.16 -25.65
C SER A 170 -49.90 -12.84 -25.50
N SER A 171 -49.80 -12.32 -24.27
CA SER A 171 -49.04 -11.11 -23.98
C SER A 171 -47.52 -11.36 -24.01
N SER A 172 -46.76 -10.33 -24.40
CA SER A 172 -45.30 -10.41 -24.54
C SER A 172 -44.52 -10.16 -23.23
N LEU A 173 -45.07 -10.55 -22.07
CA LEU A 173 -44.44 -10.43 -20.74
C LEU A 173 -43.28 -11.43 -20.51
N GLY A 174 -42.98 -12.32 -21.45
CA GLY A 174 -41.88 -13.29 -21.30
C GLY A 174 -42.14 -14.38 -20.24
N LEU A 175 -43.40 -14.54 -19.82
CA LEU A 175 -43.89 -15.59 -18.90
C LEU A 175 -44.09 -16.94 -19.59
N SER A 176 -43.90 -17.00 -20.90
CA SER A 176 -44.09 -18.16 -21.79
C SER A 176 -43.24 -19.40 -21.45
N LYS A 177 -42.30 -19.30 -20.51
CA LYS A 177 -41.54 -20.45 -19.95
C LYS A 177 -42.28 -21.21 -18.85
N LEU A 178 -43.42 -20.70 -18.36
CA LEU A 178 -44.19 -21.27 -17.24
C LEU A 178 -45.43 -22.06 -17.70
N LYS A 179 -45.40 -22.68 -18.89
CA LYS A 179 -46.56 -23.32 -19.54
C LYS A 179 -47.28 -24.39 -18.71
N THR A 180 -46.64 -24.96 -17.69
CA THR A 180 -47.21 -26.02 -16.83
C THR A 180 -47.61 -25.55 -15.43
N ARG A 181 -47.35 -24.29 -15.06
CA ARG A 181 -47.61 -23.77 -13.69
C ARG A 181 -48.70 -22.70 -13.71
N GLN A 182 -49.52 -22.67 -12.65
CA GLN A 182 -50.49 -21.59 -12.43
C GLN A 182 -49.75 -20.28 -12.17
N ILE A 183 -50.20 -19.20 -12.82
CA ILE A 183 -49.63 -17.87 -12.66
C ILE A 183 -50.28 -17.21 -11.45
N SER A 184 -49.48 -16.57 -10.60
CA SER A 184 -49.96 -15.78 -9.46
C SER A 184 -49.79 -14.30 -9.74
N LEU A 185 -50.81 -13.51 -9.41
CA LEU A 185 -50.91 -12.08 -9.64
C LEU A 185 -51.00 -11.33 -8.32
N VAL A 186 -50.62 -10.06 -8.34
CA VAL A 186 -50.80 -9.14 -7.21
C VAL A 186 -51.34 -7.82 -7.74
N ASN A 187 -52.24 -7.20 -6.97
CA ASN A 187 -52.70 -5.85 -7.25
C ASN A 187 -51.55 -4.85 -7.01
N VAL A 188 -51.36 -3.91 -7.93
CA VAL A 188 -50.27 -2.93 -7.89
C VAL A 188 -50.38 -1.98 -6.69
N LYS A 189 -51.60 -1.63 -6.26
CA LYS A 189 -51.82 -0.81 -5.06
C LYS A 189 -51.30 -1.52 -3.80
N ASN A 190 -51.62 -2.80 -3.63
CA ASN A 190 -51.10 -3.60 -2.51
C ASN A 190 -49.56 -3.68 -2.55
N LEU A 191 -48.97 -3.89 -3.73
CA LEU A 191 -47.50 -3.86 -3.89
C LEU A 191 -46.88 -2.53 -3.45
N TYR A 192 -47.50 -1.41 -3.79
CA TYR A 192 -47.02 -0.08 -3.40
C TYR A 192 -47.12 0.16 -1.89
N MET A 193 -48.20 -0.28 -1.24
CA MET A 193 -48.34 -0.18 0.21
C MET A 193 -47.26 -0.97 0.98
N VAL A 194 -46.76 -2.08 0.41
CA VAL A 194 -45.71 -2.91 1.03
C VAL A 194 -44.29 -2.43 0.69
N PHE A 195 -44.01 -2.09 -0.57
CA PHE A 195 -42.64 -1.82 -1.05
C PHE A 195 -42.34 -0.34 -1.32
N GLY A 196 -43.38 0.49 -1.47
CA GLY A 196 -43.29 1.93 -1.65
C GLY A 196 -42.38 2.37 -2.81
N CYS A 197 -41.44 3.25 -2.50
CA CYS A 197 -40.54 3.90 -3.47
C CYS A 197 -39.68 2.91 -4.26
N ARG A 198 -39.51 1.66 -3.78
CA ARG A 198 -38.70 0.65 -4.45
C ARG A 198 -39.27 0.22 -5.80
N LEU A 199 -40.58 0.39 -6.02
CA LEU A 199 -41.26 0.08 -7.29
C LEU A 199 -41.40 1.29 -8.21
N VAL A 200 -41.11 2.49 -7.71
CA VAL A 200 -41.30 3.76 -8.40
C VAL A 200 -40.01 4.19 -9.10
N ALA A 201 -40.11 4.67 -10.33
CA ALA A 201 -38.98 5.23 -11.05
C ALA A 201 -38.48 6.50 -10.36
N LYS A 202 -37.16 6.60 -10.16
CA LYS A 202 -36.47 7.65 -9.38
C LYS A 202 -36.94 7.73 -7.92
N GLY A 203 -37.41 6.62 -7.35
CA GLY A 203 -37.93 6.55 -6.00
C GLY A 203 -36.94 7.00 -4.91
N VAL A 204 -37.35 7.98 -4.11
CA VAL A 204 -36.67 8.48 -2.91
C VAL A 204 -37.34 7.90 -1.66
N ARG A 205 -36.51 7.44 -0.71
CA ARG A 205 -36.98 6.92 0.58
C ARG A 205 -37.73 8.03 1.34
N VAL A 206 -38.82 7.69 2.03
CA VAL A 206 -39.75 8.62 2.70
C VAL A 206 -40.67 9.32 1.69
N GLU A 207 -40.14 10.18 0.83
CA GLU A 207 -40.97 11.00 -0.07
C GLU A 207 -41.82 10.18 -1.06
N ASP A 208 -41.32 9.05 -1.57
CA ASP A 208 -42.02 8.22 -2.56
C ASP A 208 -42.60 6.94 -1.97
N ASP A 209 -42.57 6.79 -0.66
CA ASP A 209 -43.20 5.68 0.03
C ASP A 209 -44.67 5.98 0.37
N TYR A 210 -45.48 4.94 0.55
CA TYR A 210 -46.88 5.08 0.96
C TYR A 210 -47.01 5.51 2.42
N TRP A 211 -46.15 4.99 3.32
CA TRP A 211 -46.19 5.24 4.77
C TRP A 211 -45.07 6.18 5.22
N GLU A 212 -45.18 7.48 4.98
CA GLU A 212 -44.09 8.44 5.27
C GLU A 212 -43.74 8.53 6.77
N ASP A 213 -44.76 8.71 7.61
CA ASP A 213 -44.57 9.02 9.03
C ASP A 213 -43.99 7.81 9.80
N ASP A 214 -44.34 6.59 9.38
CA ASP A 214 -43.76 5.35 9.90
C ASP A 214 -42.28 5.21 9.55
N LEU A 215 -41.89 5.67 8.37
CA LEU A 215 -40.50 5.58 7.94
C LEU A 215 -39.63 6.61 8.65
N ILE A 216 -40.16 7.82 8.84
CA ILE A 216 -39.48 8.87 9.61
C ILE A 216 -39.27 8.41 11.05
N SER A 217 -40.29 7.83 11.69
CA SER A 217 -40.17 7.30 13.06
C SER A 217 -39.19 6.12 13.18
N GLN A 218 -39.01 5.32 12.13
CA GLN A 218 -37.99 4.26 12.05
C GLN A 218 -36.56 4.76 11.78
N GLY A 219 -36.39 6.07 11.58
CA GLY A 219 -35.11 6.73 11.30
C GLY A 219 -34.67 6.63 9.83
N PHE A 220 -35.62 6.48 8.89
CA PHE A 220 -35.33 6.63 7.48
C PHE A 220 -35.30 8.10 7.07
N SER A 221 -34.45 8.41 6.09
CA SER A 221 -34.29 9.72 5.49
C SER A 221 -34.04 9.59 3.99
N ASP A 222 -34.11 10.72 3.28
CA ASP A 222 -33.86 10.77 1.83
C ASP A 222 -32.44 10.31 1.45
N LYS A 223 -31.50 10.27 2.40
CA LYS A 223 -30.11 9.84 2.18
C LYS A 223 -29.98 8.31 2.16
N ASN A 224 -30.99 7.57 2.60
CA ASN A 224 -30.92 6.11 2.61
C ASN A 224 -31.02 5.54 1.19
N GLN A 225 -30.15 4.59 0.89
CA GLN A 225 -30.13 3.93 -0.40
C GLN A 225 -31.32 2.95 -0.55
N VAL A 226 -32.08 3.12 -1.63
CA VAL A 226 -33.26 2.28 -1.96
C VAL A 226 -32.89 1.13 -2.92
N PHE A 227 -32.05 1.43 -3.91
CA PHE A 227 -31.69 0.51 -4.99
C PHE A 227 -30.27 -0.03 -4.80
N PRO A 228 -30.01 -1.32 -5.11
CA PRO A 228 -28.67 -1.88 -4.98
C PRO A 228 -27.68 -1.16 -5.89
N ALA A 229 -26.47 -0.92 -5.37
CA ALA A 229 -25.38 -0.36 -6.15
C ALA A 229 -25.06 -1.31 -7.32
N PHE A 230 -25.04 -0.78 -8.54
CA PHE A 230 -24.79 -1.60 -9.73
C PHE A 230 -23.31 -2.01 -9.75
N VAL A 231 -23.01 -3.26 -9.37
CA VAL A 231 -21.64 -3.80 -9.23
C VAL A 231 -20.82 -3.66 -10.53
N GLY A 232 -21.47 -3.62 -11.70
CA GLY A 232 -20.79 -3.36 -12.98
C GLY A 232 -20.23 -1.94 -13.12
N ALA A 233 -20.86 -0.93 -12.50
CA ALA A 233 -20.42 0.47 -12.55
C ALA A 233 -19.16 0.72 -11.71
N PHE A 234 -18.89 -0.13 -10.71
CA PHE A 234 -17.66 -0.09 -9.90
C PHE A 234 -16.41 -0.37 -10.74
N LYS A 235 -16.49 -1.28 -11.71
CA LYS A 235 -15.34 -1.67 -12.54
C LYS A 235 -14.90 -0.56 -13.51
N ALA A 236 -15.86 0.25 -13.96
CA ALA A 236 -15.58 1.42 -14.80
C ALA A 236 -14.87 2.55 -14.03
N LYS A 237 -15.09 2.65 -12.72
CA LYS A 237 -14.45 3.66 -11.85
C LYS A 237 -13.02 3.28 -11.43
N SER A 238 -12.73 1.98 -11.27
CA SER A 238 -11.35 1.52 -11.03
C SER A 238 -10.43 1.75 -12.23
N SER A 239 -10.96 1.78 -13.46
CA SER A 239 -10.18 2.10 -14.65
C SER A 239 -9.94 3.60 -14.86
N SER A 240 -10.83 4.48 -14.38
CA SER A 240 -10.68 5.93 -14.55
C SER A 240 -9.94 6.62 -13.41
N SER A 241 -9.88 6.02 -12.21
CA SER A 241 -9.11 6.54 -11.07
C SER A 241 -7.70 5.94 -10.91
N ALA A 242 -7.35 4.94 -11.71
CA ALA A 242 -6.03 4.28 -11.67
C ALA A 242 -5.06 4.75 -12.77
N ALA A 243 -5.35 5.85 -13.47
CA ALA A 243 -4.52 6.40 -14.54
C ALA A 243 -3.39 7.32 -14.03
N SER A 244 -2.74 6.96 -12.92
CA SER A 244 -1.52 7.63 -12.46
C SER A 244 -0.72 6.76 -11.48
N SER A 245 -0.26 5.60 -11.96
CA SER A 245 1.03 4.98 -11.59
C SER A 245 1.16 3.61 -12.24
N SER A 246 1.57 3.58 -13.51
CA SER A 246 2.08 2.38 -14.16
C SER A 246 3.53 2.60 -14.59
N THR A 247 4.45 1.89 -13.95
CA THR A 247 5.61 1.27 -14.61
C THR A 247 6.00 0.03 -13.82
N ALA A 248 5.31 -1.08 -14.10
CA ALA A 248 5.78 -2.42 -13.77
C ALA A 248 6.35 -3.04 -15.04
N THR A 249 7.66 -3.30 -15.06
CA THR A 249 8.35 -4.06 -16.11
C THR A 249 8.30 -5.56 -15.81
N PRO A 250 7.94 -6.41 -16.79
CA PRO A 250 8.00 -7.86 -16.66
C PRO A 250 9.36 -8.38 -17.16
N SER A 251 10.18 -8.94 -16.28
CA SER A 251 11.30 -9.81 -16.71
C SER A 251 11.91 -10.55 -15.51
N GLN A 252 11.28 -11.64 -15.09
CA GLN A 252 11.91 -12.67 -14.26
C GLN A 252 11.52 -14.05 -14.78
N GLN A 253 12.15 -14.47 -15.88
CA GLN A 253 12.14 -15.86 -16.36
C GLN A 253 13.27 -16.05 -17.39
N ALA A 254 14.53 -15.84 -16.98
CA ALA A 254 15.71 -16.23 -17.78
C ALA A 254 17.04 -16.21 -16.98
N LYS A 255 17.05 -16.53 -15.67
CA LYS A 255 18.30 -16.56 -14.88
C LYS A 255 18.39 -17.71 -13.86
N ALA A 256 17.55 -18.73 -14.01
CA ALA A 256 17.66 -19.97 -13.26
C ALA A 256 18.07 -21.08 -14.25
N LEU A 257 19.36 -21.13 -14.56
CA LEU A 257 20.10 -22.24 -15.18
C LEU A 257 21.51 -21.71 -15.45
N ILE A 258 22.39 -21.84 -14.45
CA ILE A 258 23.88 -21.90 -14.45
C ILE A 258 24.27 -21.62 -13.00
N LEU A 259 24.05 -22.63 -12.16
CA LEU A 259 24.60 -22.75 -10.81
C LEU A 259 24.90 -24.24 -10.68
N ASN A 260 26.02 -24.65 -11.27
CA ASN A 260 26.74 -25.88 -10.98
C ASN A 260 28.04 -25.89 -11.80
N SER A 261 29.03 -25.15 -11.32
CA SER A 261 30.42 -25.52 -11.53
C SER A 261 31.22 -25.04 -10.31
N THR A 262 31.72 -26.04 -9.59
CA THR A 262 32.67 -25.94 -8.49
C THR A 262 33.82 -25.03 -8.90
N SER A 263 33.88 -23.81 -8.36
CA SER A 263 35.07 -22.97 -8.43
C SER A 263 35.47 -22.53 -7.03
N VAL A 264 36.69 -22.94 -6.71
CA VAL A 264 37.44 -22.66 -5.50
C VAL A 264 37.40 -21.15 -5.23
N GLY A 265 36.96 -20.78 -4.03
CA GLY A 265 36.54 -19.43 -3.71
C GLY A 265 37.64 -18.36 -3.77
N PRO A 266 37.27 -17.07 -3.78
CA PRO A 266 38.18 -15.93 -3.68
C PRO A 266 38.64 -15.75 -2.22
N ALA A 267 39.26 -16.77 -1.64
CA ALA A 267 39.68 -16.77 -0.24
C ALA A 267 41.03 -16.08 -0.02
N SER A 268 41.81 -15.79 -1.07
CA SER A 268 43.18 -15.26 -0.88
C SER A 268 43.31 -13.73 -0.87
N LEU A 269 42.24 -12.97 -1.15
CA LEU A 269 42.24 -11.50 -1.06
C LEU A 269 41.29 -10.93 0.01
N LYS A 270 40.39 -11.76 0.57
CA LYS A 270 39.58 -11.36 1.73
C LYS A 270 40.39 -11.36 3.04
N THR A 271 41.41 -12.22 3.14
CA THR A 271 42.18 -12.42 4.38
C THR A 271 43.21 -11.33 4.66
N LEU A 272 43.57 -10.50 3.67
CA LEU A 272 44.53 -9.41 3.85
C LEU A 272 43.89 -8.07 4.30
N TYR A 273 42.56 -7.93 4.18
CA TYR A 273 41.85 -6.68 4.47
C TYR A 273 41.07 -6.70 5.79
N THR A 274 41.08 -7.80 6.54
CA THR A 274 40.43 -7.87 7.86
C THR A 274 41.24 -7.19 8.97
N LYS A 275 42.44 -6.65 8.68
CA LYS A 275 43.33 -6.04 9.68
C LYS A 275 43.60 -4.54 9.53
N THR A 276 43.14 -3.89 8.46
CA THR A 276 43.40 -2.45 8.23
C THR A 276 42.10 -1.67 8.05
N THR A 277 41.89 -0.67 8.91
CA THR A 277 40.78 0.26 8.78
C THR A 277 40.91 1.03 7.46
N PRO A 278 39.87 1.06 6.59
CA PRO A 278 39.95 1.65 5.25
C PRO A 278 40.07 3.19 5.25
N ILE A 279 39.89 3.80 6.41
CA ILE A 279 39.91 5.24 6.66
C ILE A 279 40.93 5.48 7.77
N THR A 280 41.68 6.58 7.66
CA THR A 280 42.61 7.01 8.69
C THR A 280 41.80 7.29 9.96
N PRO A 281 42.11 6.63 11.10
CA PRO A 281 41.35 6.84 12.33
C PRO A 281 41.39 8.32 12.71
N GLN A 282 40.25 8.84 13.15
CA GLN A 282 40.18 10.24 13.57
C GLN A 282 40.81 10.36 14.97
N PRO A 283 41.76 11.29 15.17
CA PRO A 283 42.30 11.58 16.50
C PRO A 283 41.18 12.05 17.45
N THR A 284 41.40 11.91 18.75
CA THR A 284 40.36 12.18 19.75
C THR A 284 39.91 13.64 19.68
N MET A 285 38.76 13.94 20.31
CA MET A 285 38.30 15.33 20.36
C MET A 285 39.28 16.19 21.17
N GLU A 286 39.84 15.68 22.28
CA GLU A 286 40.78 16.43 23.10
C GLU A 286 42.06 16.78 22.33
N GLU A 287 42.70 15.80 21.68
CA GLU A 287 43.94 16.01 20.91
C GLU A 287 43.77 17.07 19.81
N ARG A 288 42.61 17.05 19.14
CA ARG A 288 42.30 18.04 18.10
C ARG A 288 42.06 19.43 18.67
N MET A 289 41.40 19.53 19.82
CA MET A 289 41.17 20.80 20.49
C MET A 289 42.48 21.40 21.01
N GLU A 290 43.35 20.57 21.59
CA GLU A 290 44.68 20.97 22.05
C GLU A 290 45.55 21.46 20.88
N TYR A 291 45.60 20.68 19.79
CA TYR A 291 46.32 21.10 18.58
C TYR A 291 45.83 22.46 18.05
N LEU A 292 44.52 22.69 18.00
CA LEU A 292 43.96 23.96 17.56
C LEU A 292 44.26 25.11 18.53
N ALA A 293 44.22 24.85 19.84
CA ALA A 293 44.55 25.84 20.86
C ALA A 293 46.02 26.27 20.76
N ASN A 294 46.94 25.30 20.73
CA ASN A 294 48.37 25.55 20.67
C ASN A 294 48.76 26.17 19.31
N SER A 295 48.15 25.72 18.21
CA SER A 295 48.34 26.31 16.87
C SER A 295 47.82 27.75 16.78
N ARG A 296 46.79 28.11 17.53
CA ARG A 296 46.29 29.50 17.60
C ARG A 296 47.27 30.42 18.33
N VAL A 297 47.93 29.91 19.36
CA VAL A 297 48.92 30.66 20.16
C VAL A 297 50.30 30.68 19.48
N GLY A 298 50.58 29.71 18.61
CA GLY A 298 51.86 29.56 17.91
C GLY A 298 52.87 28.68 18.67
N GLU A 299 52.39 27.87 19.61
CA GLU A 299 53.20 26.93 20.37
C GLU A 299 53.45 25.63 19.59
N THR A 300 54.47 24.87 19.98
CA THR A 300 54.82 23.60 19.35
C THR A 300 53.72 22.56 19.59
N THR A 301 53.18 21.99 18.51
CA THR A 301 52.09 21.00 18.55
C THR A 301 52.54 19.62 18.09
N HIS A 302 51.89 18.57 18.59
CA HIS A 302 52.03 17.22 18.02
C HIS A 302 51.58 17.17 16.56
N ILE A 303 52.20 16.28 15.77
CA ILE A 303 51.85 16.12 14.35
C ILE A 303 50.49 15.44 14.25
N LEU A 304 49.48 16.17 13.77
CA LEU A 304 48.17 15.61 13.44
C LEU A 304 48.06 15.40 11.92
N PRO A 305 47.97 14.14 11.44
CA PRO A 305 47.80 13.87 10.01
C PRO A 305 46.40 14.30 9.53
N GLY A 306 46.33 14.74 8.27
CA GLY A 306 45.07 15.03 7.61
C GLY A 306 44.17 13.80 7.47
N GLN A 307 42.87 14.03 7.28
CA GLN A 307 41.90 12.94 7.14
C GLN A 307 41.89 12.41 5.70
N GLY A 308 42.03 11.09 5.55
CA GLY A 308 41.96 10.45 4.24
C GLY A 308 41.77 8.95 4.30
N ILE A 309 41.72 8.31 3.13
CA ILE A 309 41.73 6.86 3.01
C ILE A 309 43.15 6.31 3.17
N THR A 310 43.27 5.11 3.71
CA THR A 310 44.56 4.46 3.98
C THR A 310 45.01 3.58 2.81
N GLY A 311 46.30 3.23 2.81
CA GLY A 311 46.94 2.40 1.80
C GLY A 311 47.66 3.23 0.74
N GLY A 312 48.90 2.86 0.43
CA GLY A 312 49.68 3.38 -0.71
C GLY A 312 49.48 2.50 -1.96
N PHE A 313 49.88 3.01 -3.13
CA PHE A 313 49.91 2.21 -4.35
C PHE A 313 51.25 2.39 -5.05
N GLU A 314 52.15 1.45 -4.84
CA GLU A 314 53.51 1.47 -5.38
C GLU A 314 53.56 0.71 -6.70
N LEU A 315 53.28 1.42 -7.80
CA LEU A 315 53.20 0.84 -9.14
C LEU A 315 54.48 0.10 -9.55
N ALA A 316 55.64 0.71 -9.29
CA ALA A 316 56.94 0.18 -9.70
C ALA A 316 57.29 -1.16 -9.01
N ASN A 317 56.76 -1.41 -7.81
CA ASN A 317 57.01 -2.65 -7.07
C ASN A 317 56.08 -3.79 -7.51
N ILE A 318 54.97 -3.49 -8.17
CA ILE A 318 53.91 -4.46 -8.52
C ILE A 318 53.91 -4.75 -10.03
N ALA A 319 54.18 -3.75 -10.87
CA ALA A 319 54.26 -3.89 -12.31
C ALA A 319 55.72 -3.71 -12.75
N THR A 320 56.46 -4.81 -12.78
CA THR A 320 57.80 -4.83 -13.38
C THR A 320 57.67 -5.12 -14.87
N HIS A 321 58.54 -4.51 -15.66
CA HIS A 321 58.62 -4.77 -17.09
C HIS A 321 58.90 -6.27 -17.36
N PRO A 322 58.04 -6.97 -18.12
CA PRO A 322 58.25 -8.38 -18.42
C PRO A 322 59.44 -8.52 -19.36
N GLN A 323 60.38 -9.39 -18.99
CA GLN A 323 61.55 -9.70 -19.81
C GLN A 323 61.36 -11.08 -20.42
N TYR A 324 61.12 -11.14 -21.73
CA TYR A 324 61.05 -12.38 -22.50
C TYR A 324 62.38 -12.73 -23.17
N ARG A 325 63.34 -11.79 -23.10
CA ARG A 325 64.72 -11.94 -23.55
C ARG A 325 65.56 -12.51 -22.41
N GLY A 326 66.43 -13.47 -22.72
CA GLY A 326 67.44 -13.95 -21.78
C GLY A 326 68.64 -13.03 -21.81
N ASP A 327 69.08 -12.54 -20.65
CA ASP A 327 70.32 -11.80 -20.54
C ASP A 327 71.50 -12.78 -20.76
N SER A 328 72.01 -12.85 -21.98
CA SER A 328 73.36 -13.37 -22.21
C SER A 328 74.35 -12.27 -21.79
N THR A 329 74.64 -12.17 -20.49
CA THR A 329 75.76 -11.38 -19.97
C THR A 329 77.08 -12.09 -20.30
N SER A 330 77.44 -12.12 -21.58
CA SER A 330 78.81 -12.22 -22.05
C SER A 330 78.85 -11.76 -23.51
N GLY A 331 79.61 -10.69 -23.78
CA GLY A 331 79.70 -10.03 -25.06
C GLY A 331 80.34 -10.88 -26.16
N SER A 332 79.61 -11.85 -26.68
CA SER A 332 79.98 -12.57 -27.90
C SER A 332 78.77 -12.71 -28.81
N HIS A 333 78.89 -12.15 -30.01
CA HIS A 333 77.93 -12.31 -31.10
C HIS A 333 77.76 -13.78 -31.46
N SER A 334 76.81 -14.46 -30.83
CA SER A 334 76.22 -15.67 -31.39
C SER A 334 74.73 -15.45 -31.55
N LYS A 335 74.23 -15.70 -32.76
CA LYS A 335 72.80 -15.83 -33.06
C LYS A 335 72.30 -17.07 -32.31
N GLN A 336 72.11 -16.97 -31.00
CA GLN A 336 71.44 -18.00 -30.23
C GLN A 336 69.97 -18.00 -30.65
N SER A 337 69.52 -19.13 -31.21
CA SER A 337 68.16 -19.26 -31.71
C SER A 337 67.16 -19.08 -30.56
N ASN A 338 66.07 -18.37 -30.83
CA ASN A 338 64.94 -18.17 -29.91
C ASN A 338 64.32 -19.46 -29.31
N LYS A 339 64.79 -20.66 -29.70
CA LYS A 339 64.36 -21.95 -29.16
C LYS A 339 64.69 -22.13 -27.68
N THR A 340 65.80 -21.57 -27.18
CA THR A 340 66.21 -21.67 -25.76
C THR A 340 65.41 -20.72 -24.85
N LEU A 341 64.83 -19.66 -25.42
CA LEU A 341 63.96 -18.70 -24.73
C LEU A 341 62.57 -19.26 -24.48
N VAL A 342 62.10 -20.11 -25.39
CA VAL A 342 60.80 -20.79 -25.25
C VAL A 342 60.78 -21.76 -24.09
N SER A 343 61.88 -22.44 -23.79
CA SER A 343 61.96 -23.35 -22.64
C SER A 343 61.75 -22.67 -21.29
N SER A 344 62.23 -21.43 -21.08
CA SER A 344 62.00 -20.68 -19.83
C SER A 344 60.59 -20.08 -19.74
N LEU A 345 59.97 -19.79 -20.87
CA LEU A 345 58.57 -19.34 -20.97
C LEU A 345 57.55 -20.48 -20.75
N LEU A 346 57.97 -21.73 -20.98
CA LEU A 346 57.13 -22.93 -20.93
C LEU A 346 57.22 -23.71 -19.61
N LEU A 347 57.97 -23.24 -18.60
CA LEU A 347 57.89 -23.83 -17.26
C LEU A 347 56.49 -23.57 -16.70
N SER A 348 55.63 -24.56 -16.95
CA SER A 348 54.29 -24.65 -16.43
C SER A 348 54.32 -24.67 -14.92
N ASN A 349 53.37 -23.95 -14.33
CA ASN A 349 52.98 -24.05 -12.94
C ASN A 349 52.36 -25.45 -12.69
N SER A 350 53.20 -26.47 -12.72
CA SER A 350 52.89 -27.86 -12.36
C SER A 350 53.34 -28.06 -10.92
N GLY A 351 52.58 -27.52 -9.97
CA GLY A 351 52.95 -27.60 -8.56
C GLY A 351 52.09 -26.74 -7.66
N SER A 352 50.87 -27.19 -7.38
CA SER A 352 50.28 -26.96 -6.06
C SER A 352 51.20 -27.57 -5.01
N GLY A 353 52.03 -26.73 -4.38
CA GLY A 353 52.92 -27.09 -3.28
C GLY A 353 53.31 -25.84 -2.53
N LEU A 354 52.58 -25.55 -1.46
CA LEU A 354 53.03 -24.63 -0.41
C LEU A 354 54.37 -25.17 0.13
N SER A 355 55.49 -24.55 -0.26
CA SER A 355 56.73 -24.67 0.50
C SER A 355 56.63 -23.71 1.68
N LEU A 356 56.20 -24.27 2.81
CA LEU A 356 56.21 -23.63 4.12
C LEU A 356 57.67 -23.61 4.61
N GLY A 357 58.38 -22.49 4.42
CA GLY A 357 59.72 -22.35 5.00
C GLY A 357 60.63 -21.36 4.30
N SER A 358 60.44 -20.06 4.54
CA SER A 358 61.42 -19.21 5.21
C SER A 358 60.94 -17.76 5.15
N SER A 359 61.03 -17.12 6.31
CA SER A 359 60.83 -15.69 6.51
C SER A 359 61.82 -14.86 5.70
N SER A 360 61.34 -13.72 5.20
CA SER A 360 62.05 -12.59 4.60
C SER A 360 62.10 -12.54 3.06
N SER A 361 61.75 -11.35 2.56
CA SER A 361 61.70 -10.89 1.16
C SER A 361 60.43 -11.20 0.36
N SER A 362 59.74 -10.10 0.02
CA SER A 362 58.86 -9.89 -1.12
C SER A 362 58.63 -11.10 -2.04
N THR A 363 57.48 -11.77 -1.91
CA THR A 363 56.95 -12.61 -2.99
C THR A 363 56.60 -11.70 -4.17
N LYS A 364 57.59 -11.46 -5.05
CA LYS A 364 57.43 -10.74 -6.30
C LYS A 364 56.44 -11.53 -7.18
N HIS A 365 55.16 -11.16 -7.12
CA HIS A 365 54.13 -11.62 -8.04
C HIS A 365 54.29 -10.91 -9.40
N THR A 366 55.43 -11.09 -10.04
CA THR A 366 55.66 -10.68 -11.43
C THR A 366 56.21 -11.90 -12.12
N SER A 367 55.32 -12.85 -12.39
CA SER A 367 55.66 -13.91 -13.32
C SER A 367 55.95 -13.23 -14.65
N ASN A 368 57.23 -13.14 -15.03
CA ASN A 368 57.70 -12.77 -16.38
C ASN A 368 57.28 -13.82 -17.43
N HIS A 369 56.21 -14.57 -17.15
CA HIS A 369 55.73 -15.72 -17.87
C HIS A 369 54.35 -15.40 -18.41
N ILE A 370 54.15 -15.83 -19.65
CA ILE A 370 52.88 -15.72 -20.34
C ILE A 370 51.92 -16.73 -19.70
N PRO A 371 50.67 -16.34 -19.40
CA PRO A 371 49.71 -17.25 -18.79
C PRO A 371 49.29 -18.32 -19.81
N ILE A 372 49.79 -19.55 -19.65
CA ILE A 372 49.46 -20.69 -20.53
C ILE A 372 48.53 -21.64 -19.79
N ASN A 373 47.32 -21.85 -20.32
CA ASN A 373 46.36 -22.81 -19.82
C ASN A 373 45.35 -23.16 -20.92
N GLU A 374 45.39 -24.40 -21.42
CA GLU A 374 44.53 -24.86 -22.51
C GLU A 374 43.05 -24.93 -22.10
N SER A 375 42.74 -25.20 -20.83
CA SER A 375 41.36 -25.27 -20.34
C SER A 375 40.71 -23.90 -20.16
N LEU A 376 41.51 -22.84 -19.96
CA LEU A 376 41.02 -21.47 -19.72
C LEU A 376 41.27 -20.54 -20.92
N LYS A 377 41.60 -21.09 -22.08
CA LYS A 377 41.96 -20.36 -23.30
C LYS A 377 40.99 -19.21 -23.57
N GLY A 378 41.54 -18.01 -23.76
CA GLY A 378 40.77 -16.79 -24.05
C GLY A 378 40.12 -16.10 -22.85
N MET A 379 40.07 -16.74 -21.66
CA MET A 379 39.72 -16.06 -20.42
C MET A 379 40.88 -15.14 -19.99
N LYS A 380 40.57 -14.03 -19.30
CA LYS A 380 41.59 -13.08 -18.84
C LYS A 380 42.22 -13.55 -17.53
N SER A 381 43.55 -13.54 -17.48
CA SER A 381 44.34 -13.74 -16.27
C SER A 381 44.23 -12.56 -15.30
N ASN A 382 44.73 -12.73 -14.08
CA ASN A 382 44.78 -11.66 -13.06
C ASN A 382 45.58 -10.42 -13.51
N ASN A 383 46.54 -10.62 -14.43
CA ASN A 383 47.37 -9.57 -15.03
C ASN A 383 46.72 -8.95 -16.28
N GLY A 384 45.53 -9.43 -16.69
CA GLY A 384 44.76 -8.87 -17.81
C GLY A 384 45.02 -9.50 -19.17
N LEU A 385 46.13 -10.22 -19.34
CA LEU A 385 46.43 -11.01 -20.55
C LEU A 385 45.51 -12.24 -20.66
N PRO A 386 45.08 -12.66 -21.86
CA PRO A 386 44.30 -13.89 -22.02
C PRO A 386 45.16 -15.11 -21.73
N TYR A 387 44.55 -16.22 -21.29
CA TYR A 387 45.25 -17.51 -21.26
C TYR A 387 45.49 -18.00 -22.69
N TYR A 388 46.73 -18.36 -22.97
CA TYR A 388 47.20 -18.85 -24.26
C TYR A 388 47.38 -20.37 -24.24
N ASP A 389 47.43 -20.97 -25.44
CA ASP A 389 47.81 -22.37 -25.62
C ASP A 389 49.33 -22.53 -25.64
N GLN A 390 49.82 -23.74 -25.38
CA GLN A 390 51.25 -24.08 -25.45
C GLN A 390 51.87 -23.78 -26.84
N THR A 391 51.04 -23.68 -27.88
CA THR A 391 51.45 -23.34 -29.26
C THR A 391 51.95 -21.90 -29.40
N ILE A 392 51.59 -20.98 -28.47
CA ILE A 392 52.00 -19.57 -28.52
C ILE A 392 53.52 -19.42 -28.38
N ALA A 393 54.16 -20.29 -27.60
CA ALA A 393 55.59 -20.22 -27.39
C ALA A 393 56.36 -20.53 -28.69
N LYS A 394 55.81 -21.42 -29.53
CA LYS A 394 56.36 -21.69 -30.88
C LYS A 394 56.21 -20.50 -31.83
N ARG A 395 55.22 -19.62 -31.61
CA ARG A 395 55.03 -18.37 -32.37
C ARG A 395 56.05 -17.32 -31.91
N ILE A 396 56.19 -17.14 -30.59
CA ILE A 396 57.13 -16.18 -29.99
C ILE A 396 58.57 -16.50 -30.39
N ALA A 397 58.95 -17.79 -30.49
CA ALA A 397 60.27 -18.19 -31.00
C ALA A 397 60.53 -17.78 -32.47
N ARG A 398 59.49 -17.53 -33.27
CA ARG A 398 59.65 -17.16 -34.68
C ARG A 398 59.67 -15.66 -34.91
N GLU A 399 59.30 -14.86 -33.91
CA GLU A 399 59.25 -13.40 -34.02
C GLU A 399 60.65 -12.77 -33.94
N ASP A 400 60.79 -11.60 -34.56
CA ASP A 400 62.02 -10.81 -34.55
C ASP A 400 62.26 -10.09 -33.20
N ALA A 401 63.52 -9.78 -32.90
CA ALA A 401 63.94 -9.12 -31.68
C ALA A 401 63.32 -7.72 -31.50
N SER A 402 63.00 -7.01 -32.59
CA SER A 402 62.30 -5.72 -32.53
C SER A 402 60.84 -5.89 -32.11
N SER A 403 60.13 -6.85 -32.72
CA SER A 403 58.74 -7.18 -32.38
C SER A 403 58.60 -7.68 -30.95
N LEU A 404 59.61 -8.37 -30.41
CA LEU A 404 59.61 -8.81 -29.02
C LEU A 404 59.63 -7.63 -28.02
N ARG A 405 60.38 -6.55 -28.29
CA ARG A 405 60.36 -5.35 -27.43
C ARG A 405 58.99 -4.67 -27.41
N GLU A 406 58.34 -4.64 -28.57
CA GLU A 406 56.98 -4.10 -28.68
C GLU A 406 55.98 -4.96 -27.89
N ILE A 407 56.09 -6.29 -27.95
CA ILE A 407 55.27 -7.22 -27.18
C ILE A 407 55.50 -7.06 -25.67
N GLU A 408 56.76 -6.94 -25.22
CA GLU A 408 57.11 -6.68 -23.81
C GLU A 408 56.44 -5.39 -23.31
N TYR A 409 56.53 -4.32 -24.10
CA TYR A 409 55.89 -3.03 -23.78
C TYR A 409 54.36 -3.12 -23.76
N LEU A 410 53.74 -3.81 -24.72
CA LEU A 410 52.29 -3.98 -24.77
C LEU A 410 51.76 -4.82 -23.60
N HIS A 411 52.49 -5.86 -23.21
CA HIS A 411 52.12 -6.70 -22.07
C HIS A 411 52.25 -5.94 -20.75
N ASP A 412 53.31 -5.14 -20.59
CA ASP A 412 53.48 -4.22 -19.46
C ASP A 412 52.31 -3.22 -19.38
N LEU A 413 51.96 -2.61 -20.52
CA LEU A 413 50.83 -1.68 -20.61
C LEU A 413 49.51 -2.33 -20.22
N VAL A 414 49.25 -3.57 -20.64
CA VAL A 414 48.02 -4.29 -20.27
C VAL A 414 48.01 -4.62 -18.77
N GLN A 415 49.16 -5.05 -18.23
CA GLN A 415 49.29 -5.41 -16.82
C GLN A 415 49.12 -4.21 -15.90
N THR A 416 49.85 -3.12 -16.17
CA THR A 416 49.74 -1.85 -15.43
C THR A 416 48.31 -1.31 -15.45
N ASN A 417 47.66 -1.25 -16.62
CA ASN A 417 46.27 -0.79 -16.74
C ASN A 417 45.30 -1.67 -15.96
N THR A 418 45.51 -2.99 -15.96
CA THR A 418 44.65 -3.93 -15.23
C THR A 418 44.79 -3.73 -13.72
N LEU A 419 46.02 -3.57 -13.22
CA LEU A 419 46.29 -3.32 -11.81
C LEU A 419 45.75 -1.94 -11.36
N VAL A 420 45.95 -0.90 -12.16
CA VAL A 420 45.36 0.43 -11.91
C VAL A 420 43.83 0.34 -11.85
N LYS A 421 43.21 -0.42 -12.75
CA LYS A 421 41.75 -0.64 -12.74
C LYS A 421 41.29 -1.35 -11.47
N GLN A 422 41.98 -2.41 -11.04
CA GLN A 422 41.68 -3.12 -9.79
C GLN A 422 41.83 -2.20 -8.57
N SER A 423 42.93 -1.44 -8.51
CA SER A 423 43.18 -0.44 -7.46
C SER A 423 42.10 0.64 -7.43
N ARG A 424 41.71 1.18 -8.59
CA ARG A 424 40.62 2.17 -8.71
C ARG A 424 39.30 1.64 -8.18
N ALA A 425 38.95 0.38 -8.48
CA ALA A 425 37.71 -0.23 -8.00
C ALA A 425 37.67 -0.30 -6.46
N MET A 426 38.80 -0.64 -5.83
CA MET A 426 38.93 -0.68 -4.38
C MET A 426 38.91 0.72 -3.77
N ARG A 427 39.68 1.67 -4.33
CA ARG A 427 39.71 3.08 -3.89
C ARG A 427 38.35 3.75 -3.99
N THR A 428 37.60 3.49 -5.07
CA THR A 428 36.23 4.01 -5.24
C THR A 428 35.32 3.54 -4.11
N LYS A 429 35.46 2.29 -3.66
CA LYS A 429 34.70 1.78 -2.51
C LYS A 429 35.14 2.46 -1.21
N GLN A 430 36.44 2.58 -0.96
CA GLN A 430 36.96 3.27 0.23
C GLN A 430 36.48 4.72 0.31
N TRP A 431 36.52 5.46 -0.79
CA TRP A 431 36.02 6.84 -0.85
C TRP A 431 34.53 6.95 -0.56
N LYS A 432 33.72 6.00 -1.04
CA LYS A 432 32.28 5.98 -0.71
C LYS A 432 32.05 5.80 0.79
N LEU A 433 32.79 4.90 1.43
CA LEU A 433 32.71 4.68 2.89
C LEU A 433 33.22 5.91 3.67
N TYR A 434 34.30 6.54 3.20
CA TYR A 434 34.83 7.78 3.78
C TYR A 434 33.77 8.89 3.78
N TRP A 435 33.13 9.12 2.64
CA TRP A 435 32.10 10.16 2.52
C TRP A 435 30.82 9.84 3.31
N GLN A 436 30.44 8.57 3.41
CA GLN A 436 29.34 8.16 4.30
C GLN A 436 29.66 8.50 5.77
N GLY A 437 30.85 8.14 6.25
CA GLY A 437 31.28 8.48 7.60
C GLY A 437 31.36 10.00 7.83
N LYS A 438 31.86 10.77 6.86
CA LYS A 438 31.94 12.24 6.95
C LYS A 438 30.57 12.92 6.92
N ALA A 439 29.61 12.37 6.18
CA ALA A 439 28.24 12.85 6.16
C ALA A 439 27.45 12.50 7.44
N GLY A 440 28.04 11.71 8.36
CA GLY A 440 27.34 11.22 9.55
C GLY A 440 26.30 10.15 9.22
N VAL A 441 26.48 9.41 8.13
CA VAL A 441 25.65 8.26 7.79
C VAL A 441 26.35 6.98 8.26
N ASP A 442 25.57 5.98 8.67
CA ASP A 442 26.12 4.67 9.02
C ASP A 442 26.87 4.08 7.81
N VAL A 443 28.11 3.66 8.06
CA VAL A 443 29.00 3.15 7.00
C VAL A 443 28.39 1.88 6.40
N GLY A 444 28.19 1.87 5.08
CA GLY A 444 27.59 0.74 4.37
C GLY A 444 26.06 0.71 4.32
N LEU A 445 25.39 1.85 4.53
CA LEU A 445 23.92 1.95 4.42
C LEU A 445 23.40 1.45 3.06
N THR A 446 22.45 0.53 3.09
CA THR A 446 21.72 0.02 1.92
C THR A 446 20.37 0.72 1.75
N LYS A 447 19.79 0.70 0.54
CA LYS A 447 18.50 1.36 0.25
C LYS A 447 17.37 0.91 1.18
N ASP A 448 17.34 -0.37 1.53
CA ASP A 448 16.28 -0.95 2.36
C ASP A 448 16.33 -0.47 3.81
N LYS A 449 17.49 0.00 4.29
CA LYS A 449 17.72 0.40 5.69
C LYS A 449 17.62 1.90 5.91
N VAL A 450 17.20 2.67 4.89
CA VAL A 450 17.15 4.13 4.96
C VAL A 450 16.10 4.59 5.98
N GLU A 451 14.95 3.93 6.05
CA GLU A 451 13.89 4.27 7.00
C GLU A 451 14.34 3.99 8.45
N ASP A 452 14.96 2.83 8.69
CA ASP A 452 15.53 2.47 9.99
C ASP A 452 16.59 3.47 10.47
N PHE A 453 17.41 3.97 9.54
CA PHE A 453 18.41 4.99 9.84
C PHE A 453 17.76 6.29 10.35
N PHE A 454 16.71 6.76 9.69
CA PHE A 454 16.00 7.97 10.13
C PHE A 454 15.29 7.78 11.47
N LYS A 455 14.71 6.59 11.70
CA LYS A 455 14.09 6.26 12.98
C LYS A 455 15.12 6.30 14.13
N LYS A 456 16.26 5.64 13.96
CA LYS A 456 17.35 5.67 14.96
C LYS A 456 17.85 7.08 15.24
N ARG A 457 17.89 7.94 14.21
CA ARG A 457 18.27 9.35 14.38
C ARG A 457 17.26 10.13 15.22
N GLN A 458 15.98 9.87 15.02
CA GLN A 458 14.91 10.46 15.84
C GLN A 458 15.00 9.98 17.29
N ASP A 459 15.21 8.67 17.51
CA ASP A 459 15.38 8.09 18.86
C ASP A 459 16.62 8.65 19.57
N PHE A 460 17.71 8.86 18.83
CA PHE A 460 18.95 9.47 19.36
C PHE A 460 18.76 10.88 19.91
N MET A 461 17.75 11.63 19.45
CA MET A 461 17.42 12.96 19.98
C MET A 461 16.64 12.91 21.29
N GLN A 462 15.96 11.79 21.58
CA GLN A 462 15.15 11.62 22.79
C GLN A 462 15.97 11.16 24.00
N PHE A 463 17.22 10.72 23.77
CA PHE A 463 18.11 10.22 24.82
C PHE A 463 18.61 11.33 25.76
N PHE A 464 18.61 11.04 27.06
CA PHE A 464 19.17 11.87 28.14
C PHE A 464 20.40 11.16 28.72
N GLU A 465 21.49 11.89 28.92
CA GLU A 465 22.71 11.37 29.54
C GLU A 465 22.81 11.96 30.95
N GLU A 466 22.85 11.10 31.96
CA GLU A 466 22.99 11.49 33.37
C GLU A 466 24.38 11.09 33.86
N ASP A 467 25.22 12.09 34.14
CA ASP A 467 26.53 11.89 34.75
C ASP A 467 26.43 12.17 36.25
N VAL A 468 26.57 11.14 37.08
CA VAL A 468 26.68 11.30 38.54
C VAL A 468 28.16 11.40 38.90
N LYS A 469 28.58 12.57 39.38
CA LYS A 469 29.93 12.78 39.92
C LYS A 469 29.82 13.15 41.39
N PHE A 470 30.52 12.39 42.22
CA PHE A 470 30.65 12.73 43.64
C PHE A 470 31.45 14.02 43.78
N ASN A 471 30.88 15.03 44.43
CA ASN A 471 31.58 16.28 44.71
C ASN A 471 32.13 16.24 46.15
N GLU A 472 33.46 16.10 46.24
CA GLU A 472 34.21 16.01 47.49
C GLU A 472 34.07 17.25 48.39
N TYR A 473 33.85 18.45 47.82
CA TYR A 473 33.71 19.68 48.60
C TYR A 473 32.34 19.79 49.28
N THR A 474 31.30 19.19 48.69
CA THR A 474 29.93 19.25 49.21
C THR A 474 29.47 17.94 49.85
N ASN A 475 30.31 16.88 49.83
CA ASN A 475 29.99 15.52 50.28
C ASN A 475 28.63 15.01 49.78
N LYS A 476 28.31 15.33 48.51
CA LYS A 476 27.03 14.99 47.88
C LYS A 476 27.27 14.59 46.44
N ASP A 477 26.44 13.67 45.95
CA ASP A 477 26.38 13.30 44.54
C ASP A 477 25.81 14.46 43.74
N GLN A 478 26.57 14.94 42.75
CA GLN A 478 26.06 15.89 41.75
C GLN A 478 25.63 15.10 40.51
N VAL A 479 24.34 15.17 40.20
CA VAL A 479 23.77 14.61 38.98
C VAL A 479 23.72 15.70 37.91
N SER A 480 24.48 15.53 36.84
CA SER A 480 24.47 16.43 35.68
C SER A 480 23.73 15.77 34.52
N THR A 481 22.54 16.26 34.19
CA THR A 481 21.75 15.79 33.04
C THR A 481 22.07 16.59 31.78
N LYS A 482 22.50 15.93 30.71
CA LYS A 482 22.73 16.53 29.38
C LYS A 482 21.58 16.15 28.43
N ARG A 483 20.96 17.15 27.80
CA ARG A 483 19.89 16.97 26.80
C ARG A 483 20.32 17.52 25.43
N ARG A 484 19.98 16.79 24.37
CA ARG A 484 20.19 17.23 22.98
C ARG A 484 19.01 18.07 22.49
N LYS A 485 19.29 19.21 21.86
CA LYS A 485 18.28 20.05 21.17
C LYS A 485 18.63 20.15 19.69
N PRO A 486 17.68 19.90 18.76
CA PRO A 486 17.96 19.96 17.33
C PRO A 486 18.17 21.41 16.89
N ASN A 487 19.09 21.62 15.94
CA ASN A 487 19.24 22.90 15.26
C ASN A 487 18.24 23.01 14.09
N GLY A 488 18.09 24.21 13.49
CA GLY A 488 17.22 24.41 12.33
C GLY A 488 17.64 23.66 11.06
N ASN A 489 18.89 23.16 11.03
CA ASN A 489 19.43 22.33 9.96
C ASN A 489 19.18 20.82 10.20
N TYR A 490 18.49 20.46 11.27
CA TYR A 490 18.16 19.08 11.60
C TYR A 490 16.91 18.63 10.83
N LEU A 491 16.92 17.38 10.35
CA LEU A 491 15.82 16.82 9.57
C LEU A 491 14.51 16.89 10.36
N GLY A 492 13.48 17.53 9.78
CA GLY A 492 12.17 17.69 10.41
C GLY A 492 12.07 18.85 11.41
N ALA A 493 13.18 19.50 11.77
CA ALA A 493 13.22 20.67 12.64
C ALA A 493 13.40 21.99 11.87
N CYS A 494 13.01 22.01 10.58
CA CYS A 494 13.08 23.21 9.76
C CYS A 494 12.21 24.33 10.35
N THR A 495 12.75 25.55 10.39
CA THR A 495 12.02 26.75 10.82
C THR A 495 10.80 27.03 9.94
N ILE A 496 10.88 26.67 8.65
CA ILE A 496 9.82 26.88 7.67
C ILE A 496 8.89 25.67 7.68
N ARG A 497 7.62 25.88 8.03
CA ARG A 497 6.56 24.88 7.91
C ARG A 497 5.67 25.24 6.70
N GLY A 498 5.28 24.23 5.92
CA GLY A 498 4.41 24.44 4.77
C GLY A 498 3.03 24.94 5.22
N LEU A 499 2.62 26.11 4.70
CA LEU A 499 1.25 26.59 4.85
C LEU A 499 0.34 25.69 4.02
N LYS A 500 -0.56 24.95 4.68
CA LYS A 500 -1.53 24.11 3.98
C LYS A 500 -2.59 24.99 3.31
N ALA A 501 -2.91 24.67 2.07
CA ALA A 501 -3.94 25.39 1.33
C ALA A 501 -5.33 25.20 1.98
N PRO A 502 -6.23 26.19 1.88
CA PRO A 502 -7.52 26.17 2.59
C PRO A 502 -8.47 25.05 2.14
N TYR A 503 -8.29 24.53 0.93
CA TYR A 503 -9.08 23.42 0.38
C TYR A 503 -8.56 22.03 0.80
N LEU A 504 -7.42 21.96 1.50
CA LEU A 504 -6.95 20.70 2.06
C LEU A 504 -7.80 20.41 3.31
N GLU A 505 -8.57 19.33 3.28
CA GLU A 505 -9.31 18.88 4.46
C GLU A 505 -8.35 18.75 5.64
N LYS A 506 -8.71 19.39 6.76
CA LYS A 506 -7.95 19.20 8.00
C LYS A 506 -8.10 17.74 8.39
N PRO A 507 -7.00 17.00 8.67
CA PRO A 507 -7.14 15.68 9.25
C PRO A 507 -8.01 15.78 10.50
N GLU A 508 -8.97 14.86 10.64
CA GLU A 508 -9.88 14.84 11.79
C GLU A 508 -9.10 14.99 13.09
N LYS A 509 -9.64 15.77 14.03
CA LYS A 509 -9.02 16.17 15.32
C LYS A 509 -8.59 15.01 16.24
N VAL A 510 -8.74 13.76 15.83
CA VAL A 510 -8.33 12.56 16.58
C VAL A 510 -6.82 12.57 16.90
N GLU A 511 -5.99 13.15 16.03
CA GLU A 511 -4.55 13.29 16.32
C GLU A 511 -4.20 14.57 17.11
N ALA A 512 -5.02 15.61 17.05
CA ALA A 512 -4.76 16.87 17.74
C ALA A 512 -4.99 16.74 19.26
N GLU A 513 -6.05 16.06 19.69
CA GLU A 513 -6.31 15.81 21.12
C GLU A 513 -5.24 14.91 21.76
N LYS A 514 -4.66 13.98 21.00
CA LYS A 514 -3.61 13.07 21.50
C LYS A 514 -2.25 13.78 21.70
N VAL A 515 -1.98 14.82 20.90
CA VAL A 515 -0.78 15.66 21.03
C VAL A 515 -0.97 16.74 22.10
N GLU A 516 -2.20 17.18 22.33
CA GLU A 516 -2.54 18.17 23.36
C GLU A 516 -2.69 17.53 24.75
N SER A 517 -3.15 16.28 24.83
CA SER A 517 -3.17 15.48 26.07
C SER A 517 -1.75 15.11 26.54
N THR A 518 -0.85 14.75 25.62
CA THR A 518 0.57 14.46 25.95
C THR A 518 1.38 15.73 26.29
N LYS A 519 0.93 16.92 25.87
CA LYS A 519 1.48 18.19 26.35
C LYS A 519 0.97 18.55 27.75
N LYS A 520 -0.32 18.35 28.03
CA LYS A 520 -0.91 18.63 29.34
C LYS A 520 -0.43 17.65 30.43
N GLU A 521 -0.29 16.35 30.13
CA GLU A 521 0.25 15.37 31.09
C GLU A 521 1.70 15.68 31.52
N ASN A 522 2.51 16.28 30.63
CA ASN A 522 3.88 16.69 30.93
C ASN A 522 3.96 18.06 31.67
N GLU A 523 2.91 18.88 31.61
CA GLU A 523 2.82 20.12 32.39
C GLU A 523 2.18 19.90 33.76
N ASP A 524 1.22 18.97 33.89
CA ASP A 524 0.57 18.62 35.16
C ASP A 524 1.48 17.78 36.08
N THR A 525 2.33 16.90 35.53
CA THR A 525 3.38 16.19 36.32
C THR A 525 4.51 17.11 36.79
N ALA A 526 4.66 18.29 36.19
CA ALA A 526 5.59 19.31 36.65
C ALA A 526 4.99 20.25 37.71
N ARG A 527 3.66 20.24 37.92
CA ARG A 527 2.98 21.10 38.91
C ARG A 527 2.53 20.36 40.17
N THR A 528 2.36 19.04 40.13
CA THR A 528 1.96 18.25 41.31
C THR A 528 3.11 17.89 42.26
N ASN A 529 4.38 18.15 41.89
CA ASN A 529 5.53 17.86 42.74
C ASN A 529 5.98 19.04 43.62
N ASP A 530 5.33 20.20 43.51
CA ASP A 530 5.73 21.42 44.24
C ASP A 530 4.86 21.75 45.48
N ASP A 531 3.71 21.08 45.70
CA ASP A 531 2.73 21.49 46.73
C ASP A 531 2.35 20.45 47.81
N GLU A 532 2.99 19.27 47.86
CA GLU A 532 2.73 18.28 48.93
C GLU A 532 3.99 17.88 49.71
N ASN A 533 4.50 18.78 50.56
CA ASN A 533 5.18 18.33 51.78
C ASN A 533 5.21 19.41 52.89
N GLU A 534 4.06 19.68 53.49
CA GLU A 534 4.01 20.21 54.86
C GLU A 534 2.98 19.42 55.68
N GLN A 535 3.42 18.98 56.86
CA GLN A 535 2.67 18.40 57.99
C GLN A 535 2.52 16.87 58.09
N VAL A 536 3.33 16.34 59.02
CA VAL A 536 3.25 15.03 59.69
C VAL A 536 2.01 14.98 60.62
N PRO A 537 1.38 13.81 60.87
CA PRO A 537 1.52 13.23 62.21
C PRO A 537 1.59 11.68 62.26
N VAL A 538 2.62 11.21 62.97
CA VAL A 538 2.64 10.20 64.05
C VAL A 538 1.64 9.01 64.01
N SER A 539 2.17 7.78 63.92
CA SER A 539 1.70 6.66 64.74
C SER A 539 2.83 5.67 65.07
N LYS A 540 2.96 5.41 66.37
CA LYS A 540 3.95 4.56 67.07
C LYS A 540 3.67 3.06 66.87
N SER A 541 4.73 2.24 66.79
CA SER A 541 4.90 1.05 67.66
C SER A 541 6.25 0.34 67.46
N ASN A 542 7.18 0.69 68.36
CA ASN A 542 8.17 -0.09 69.13
C ASN A 542 9.06 -1.24 68.58
N PRO A 543 10.25 -1.46 69.21
CA PRO A 543 11.45 -2.06 68.63
C PRO A 543 11.94 -3.33 69.35
N GLN A 544 13.00 -3.95 68.82
CA GLN A 544 14.00 -4.74 69.55
C GLN A 544 15.37 -4.45 68.89
N SER A 545 16.24 -3.65 69.52
CA SER A 545 17.35 -4.04 70.43
C SER A 545 18.53 -4.64 69.62
N ILE A 546 19.80 -4.22 69.73
CA ILE A 546 20.67 -4.11 70.91
C ILE A 546 21.96 -3.33 70.52
N ASN A 547 22.37 -2.37 71.38
CA ASN A 547 23.73 -1.93 71.83
C ASN A 547 24.83 -1.57 70.81
N SER A 548 25.72 -0.60 71.03
CA SER A 548 26.05 0.26 72.19
C SER A 548 27.18 1.23 71.82
N VAL A 549 27.17 2.43 72.44
CA VAL A 549 28.31 3.26 72.92
C VAL A 549 29.18 3.87 71.80
N GLY A 550 29.35 5.19 71.64
CA GLY A 550 29.52 6.31 72.58
C GLY A 550 30.88 6.94 72.26
N VAL A 551 31.00 8.20 71.85
CA VAL A 551 31.40 9.39 72.65
C VAL A 551 31.75 10.47 71.58
N SER A 552 31.00 11.57 71.40
CA SER A 552 31.06 12.89 72.09
C SER A 552 32.43 13.57 72.01
N VAL A 553 32.65 14.59 71.17
CA VAL A 553 32.60 16.07 71.42
C VAL A 553 33.78 16.64 70.60
N ASN A 554 33.81 17.75 69.86
CA ASN A 554 33.11 19.04 69.81
C ASN A 554 33.05 19.50 68.35
#